data_AF-A0A2H2YYV2-F1
#
_entry.id   AF-A0A2H2YYV2-F1
#
_cell.length_a   1.000
_cell.length_b   1.000
_cell.length_c   1.000
_cell.angle_alpha   90.00
_cell.angle_beta   90.00
_cell.angle_gamma   90.00
#
_symmetry.space_group_name_H-M   'P 1'
#
loop_
_entity.id
_entity.type
_entity.pdbx_description
1 polymer ?
#
loop_
_entity_poly.entity_id
_entity_poly.type
_entity_poly.pdbx_seq_one_letter_code
_entity_poly.pdbx_strand_id
1 'polypeptide(L)'
;MDLFLNFFADIDWSEIWLATGDTMTMLFGSLFFTVVLGLPLGVLLFLTSPRQLFEQKGLYAFLSLVVNMLRSLPFIILLIVMLPLTKLITGIYMDEATTLGVAGAIPPLVIGATPFFARLVETALREVDRGIIEATQSMGASTRQIITSALLPEARPGIFAAITVTAITLVSYTAMAGVVGAGGLGDLAIRFGYQRFQDNVMVVTVVMLMILVQILQTVGDKLVVHFSRK
;
A
#
# COMPACT_ATOMS: atom_id res chain seq x y z
N MET A 1 -34.96 3.34 -21.28
CA MET A 1 -35.04 2.96 -19.86
C MET A 1 -34.79 1.46 -19.69
N ASP A 2 -35.43 0.61 -20.51
CA ASP A 2 -35.35 -0.86 -20.38
C ASP A 2 -33.95 -1.44 -20.67
N LEU A 3 -33.21 -0.88 -21.62
CA LEU A 3 -31.83 -1.32 -21.90
C LEU A 3 -30.87 -1.06 -20.72
N PHE A 4 -31.10 0.01 -19.96
CA PHE A 4 -30.31 0.34 -18.77
C PHE A 4 -30.72 -0.57 -17.60
N LEU A 5 -32.01 -0.84 -17.40
CA LEU A 5 -32.47 -1.74 -16.35
C LEU A 5 -32.05 -3.19 -16.61
N ASN A 6 -32.09 -3.64 -17.87
CA ASN A 6 -31.62 -4.98 -18.26
C ASN A 6 -30.10 -5.14 -18.07
N PHE A 7 -29.32 -4.07 -18.27
CA PHE A 7 -27.86 -4.08 -18.04
C PHE A 7 -27.50 -4.46 -16.59
N PHE A 8 -28.31 -4.04 -15.61
CA PHE A 8 -28.08 -4.35 -14.19
C PHE A 8 -28.86 -5.56 -13.67
N ALA A 9 -29.81 -6.09 -14.45
CA ALA A 9 -30.67 -7.20 -14.04
C ALA A 9 -29.92 -8.55 -14.02
N ASP A 10 -28.95 -8.73 -14.91
CA ASP A 10 -28.16 -9.97 -15.03
C ASP A 10 -26.96 -10.02 -14.08
N ILE A 11 -26.81 -9.01 -13.22
CA ILE A 11 -25.68 -8.88 -12.30
C ILE A 11 -26.02 -9.51 -10.95
N ASP A 12 -25.18 -10.45 -10.51
CA ASP A 12 -25.22 -10.93 -9.13
C ASP A 12 -24.56 -9.91 -8.19
N TRP A 13 -25.39 -9.07 -7.58
CA TRP A 13 -24.95 -8.06 -6.62
C TRP A 13 -24.34 -8.66 -5.35
N SER A 14 -24.65 -9.92 -5.02
CA SER A 14 -24.06 -10.59 -3.86
C SER A 14 -22.58 -10.88 -4.11
N GLU A 15 -22.21 -11.30 -5.31
CA GLU A 15 -20.81 -11.51 -5.71
C GLU A 15 -20.02 -10.20 -5.72
N ILE A 16 -20.61 -9.10 -6.19
CA ILE A 16 -19.96 -7.78 -6.16
C ILE A 16 -19.69 -7.33 -4.73
N TRP A 17 -20.65 -7.53 -3.83
CA TRP A 17 -20.50 -7.13 -2.43
C TRP A 17 -19.41 -7.94 -1.72
N LEU A 18 -19.38 -9.27 -1.94
CA LEU A 18 -18.34 -10.15 -1.43
C LEU A 18 -16.96 -9.76 -1.98
N ALA A 19 -16.85 -9.55 -3.29
CA ALA A 19 -15.63 -9.09 -3.93
C ALA A 19 -15.16 -7.71 -3.41
N THR A 20 -16.09 -6.81 -3.11
CA THR A 20 -15.75 -5.53 -2.48
C THR A 20 -15.18 -5.75 -1.08
N GLY A 21 -15.79 -6.61 -0.28
CA GLY A 21 -15.31 -6.98 1.07
C GLY A 21 -13.91 -7.60 1.06
N ASP A 22 -13.64 -8.48 0.10
CA ASP A 22 -12.33 -9.10 -0.10
C ASP A 22 -11.27 -8.06 -0.47
N THR A 23 -11.58 -7.14 -1.40
CA THR A 23 -10.69 -6.02 -1.75
C THR A 23 -10.43 -5.12 -0.54
N MET A 24 -11.45 -4.82 0.27
CA MET A 24 -11.28 -4.01 1.48
C MET A 24 -10.37 -4.71 2.50
N THR A 25 -10.56 -6.01 2.69
CA THR A 25 -9.78 -6.80 3.64
C THR A 25 -8.32 -6.87 3.22
N MET A 26 -8.05 -7.12 1.93
CA MET A 26 -6.69 -7.08 1.40
C MET A 26 -6.07 -5.68 1.53
N LEU A 27 -6.81 -4.63 1.14
CA LEU A 27 -6.33 -3.25 1.17
C LEU A 27 -5.96 -2.82 2.59
N PHE A 28 -6.90 -2.87 3.54
CA PHE A 28 -6.65 -2.38 4.90
C PHE A 28 -5.69 -3.27 5.67
N GLY A 29 -5.77 -4.59 5.49
CA GLY A 29 -4.84 -5.55 6.08
C GLY A 29 -3.40 -5.28 5.62
N SER A 30 -3.18 -5.19 4.31
CA SER A 30 -1.84 -4.92 3.77
C SER A 30 -1.36 -3.51 4.10
N LEU A 31 -2.21 -2.49 4.00
CA LEU A 31 -1.85 -1.11 4.32
C LEU A 31 -1.38 -0.98 5.76
N PHE A 32 -2.08 -1.60 6.71
CA PHE A 32 -1.70 -1.59 8.12
C PHE A 32 -0.28 -2.12 8.33
N PHE A 33 0.02 -3.32 7.85
CA PHE A 33 1.35 -3.92 8.00
C PHE A 33 2.42 -3.16 7.21
N THR A 34 2.08 -2.64 6.02
CA THR A 34 2.97 -1.79 5.23
C THR A 34 3.35 -0.52 5.98
N VAL A 35 2.42 0.13 6.67
CA VAL A 35 2.72 1.33 7.48
C VAL A 35 3.59 0.95 8.68
N VAL A 36 3.24 -0.14 9.38
CA VAL A 36 3.99 -0.62 10.57
C VAL A 36 5.43 -0.98 10.22
N LEU A 37 5.70 -1.58 9.06
CA LEU A 37 7.04 -1.98 8.64
C LEU A 37 7.77 -0.87 7.88
N GLY A 38 7.08 -0.17 7.00
CA GLY A 38 7.68 0.81 6.09
C GLY A 38 7.95 2.15 6.73
N LEU A 39 7.18 2.58 7.74
CA LEU A 39 7.47 3.84 8.46
C LEU A 39 8.80 3.75 9.21
N PRO A 40 9.08 2.73 10.04
CA PRO A 40 10.40 2.56 10.66
C PRO A 40 11.53 2.43 9.63
N LEU A 41 11.31 1.69 8.54
CA LEU A 41 12.30 1.53 7.47
C LEU A 41 12.62 2.86 6.79
N GLY A 42 11.61 3.68 6.49
CA GLY A 42 11.79 5.00 5.89
C GLY A 42 12.51 5.98 6.82
N VAL A 43 12.18 5.96 8.12
CA VAL A 43 12.91 6.74 9.13
C VAL A 43 14.36 6.28 9.24
N LEU A 44 14.62 4.98 9.23
CA LEU A 44 15.98 4.43 9.28
C LEU A 44 16.80 4.81 8.04
N LEU A 45 16.22 4.72 6.85
CA LEU A 45 16.84 5.17 5.60
C LEU A 45 17.18 6.66 5.64
N PHE A 46 16.25 7.48 6.14
CA PHE A 46 16.50 8.91 6.32
C PHE A 46 17.69 9.16 7.26
N LEU A 47 17.65 8.60 8.46
CA LEU A 47 18.65 8.85 9.50
C LEU A 47 20.06 8.36 9.13
N THR A 48 20.16 7.26 8.39
CA THR A 48 21.44 6.67 7.96
C THR A 48 22.03 7.32 6.72
N SER A 49 21.26 8.17 6.04
CA SER A 49 21.70 8.82 4.81
C SER A 49 22.76 9.92 5.02
N PRO A 50 23.47 10.34 3.96
CA PRO A 50 24.52 11.35 4.09
C PRO A 50 24.00 12.67 4.66
N ARG A 51 24.79 13.31 5.54
CA ARG A 51 24.47 14.60 6.20
C ARG A 51 23.25 14.53 7.11
N GLN A 52 23.09 13.42 7.84
CA GLN A 52 22.03 13.20 8.83
C GLN A 52 22.60 12.72 10.17
N LEU A 53 21.75 12.72 11.20
CA LEU A 53 22.12 12.51 12.61
C LEU A 53 22.84 11.18 12.88
N PHE A 54 22.56 10.13 12.10
CA PHE A 54 23.16 8.79 12.24
C PHE A 54 23.79 8.32 10.93
N GLU A 55 24.51 9.21 10.22
CA GLU A 55 25.14 8.88 8.94
C GLU A 55 25.96 7.58 9.02
N GLN A 56 25.51 6.58 8.26
CA GLN A 56 26.18 5.29 8.12
C GLN A 56 26.13 4.87 6.66
N LYS A 57 27.13 5.31 5.88
CA LYS A 57 27.16 5.11 4.42
C LYS A 57 26.98 3.64 4.00
N GLY A 58 27.58 2.71 4.74
CA GLY A 58 27.45 1.27 4.47
C GLY A 58 26.02 0.74 4.71
N LEU A 59 25.43 1.07 5.86
CA LEU A 59 24.06 0.65 6.20
C LEU A 59 23.04 1.26 5.24
N TYR A 60 23.16 2.56 4.94
CA TYR A 60 22.29 3.23 3.98
C TYR A 60 22.42 2.61 2.58
N ALA A 61 23.65 2.36 2.11
CA ALA A 61 23.86 1.75 0.79
C ALA A 61 23.23 0.35 0.71
N PHE A 62 23.39 -0.48 1.74
CA PHE A 62 22.79 -1.81 1.79
C PHE A 62 21.26 -1.76 1.84
N LEU A 63 20.67 -0.98 2.76
CA LEU A 63 19.21 -0.87 2.87
C LEU A 63 18.59 -0.28 1.61
N SER A 64 19.22 0.76 1.04
CA SER A 64 18.79 1.37 -0.23
C SER A 64 18.87 0.37 -1.37
N LEU A 65 19.93 -0.44 -1.47
CA LEU A 65 20.05 -1.50 -2.45
C LEU A 65 18.89 -2.50 -2.33
N VAL A 66 18.62 -3.02 -1.13
CA VAL A 66 17.52 -3.97 -0.87
C VAL A 66 16.17 -3.36 -1.24
N VAL A 67 15.90 -2.13 -0.80
CA VAL A 67 14.65 -1.41 -1.10
C VAL A 67 14.49 -1.18 -2.60
N ASN A 68 15.55 -0.78 -3.30
CA ASN A 68 15.49 -0.54 -4.74
C ASN A 68 15.32 -1.84 -5.54
N MET A 69 15.96 -2.94 -5.12
CA MET A 69 15.77 -4.27 -5.71
C MET A 69 14.35 -4.78 -5.56
N LEU A 70 13.75 -4.64 -4.37
CA LEU A 70 12.35 -5.06 -4.16
C LEU A 70 11.36 -4.19 -4.94
N ARG A 71 11.63 -2.88 -5.07
CA ARG A 71 10.78 -1.96 -5.83
C ARG A 71 10.88 -2.13 -7.34
N SER A 72 11.99 -2.62 -7.86
CA SER A 72 12.16 -2.83 -9.30
C SER A 72 11.46 -4.10 -9.80
N LEU A 73 11.13 -5.04 -8.90
CA LEU A 73 10.36 -6.23 -9.24
C LEU A 73 8.89 -5.86 -9.50
N PRO A 74 8.34 -6.14 -10.70
CA PRO A 74 6.93 -5.96 -10.96
C PRO A 74 6.08 -6.76 -9.98
N PHE A 75 5.00 -6.16 -9.48
CA PHE A 75 4.19 -6.74 -8.40
C PHE A 75 3.66 -8.15 -8.74
N ILE A 76 3.22 -8.38 -9.98
CA ILE A 76 2.75 -9.70 -10.43
C ILE A 76 3.85 -10.77 -10.28
N ILE A 77 5.09 -10.44 -10.66
CA ILE A 77 6.22 -11.37 -10.55
C ILE A 77 6.56 -11.60 -9.08
N LEU A 78 6.62 -10.54 -8.27
CA LEU A 78 6.86 -10.63 -6.83
C LEU A 78 5.82 -11.53 -6.15
N LEU A 79 4.55 -11.37 -6.51
CA LEU A 79 3.45 -12.15 -5.96
C LEU A 79 3.61 -13.65 -6.26
N ILE A 80 4.05 -14.03 -7.46
CA ILE A 80 4.33 -15.44 -7.81
C ILE A 80 5.55 -15.97 -7.05
N VAL A 81 6.63 -15.18 -6.96
CA VAL A 81 7.86 -15.56 -6.23
C VAL A 81 7.60 -15.73 -4.73
N MET A 82 6.64 -14.98 -4.18
CA MET A 82 6.24 -15.02 -2.78
C MET A 82 5.35 -16.21 -2.41
N LEU A 83 4.83 -16.98 -3.37
CA LEU A 83 3.95 -18.14 -3.11
C LEU A 83 4.51 -19.14 -2.06
N PRO A 84 5.75 -19.64 -2.15
CA PRO A 84 6.28 -20.58 -1.16
C PRO A 84 6.36 -19.97 0.25
N LEU A 85 6.76 -18.70 0.35
CA LEU A 85 6.85 -18.00 1.63
C LEU A 85 5.47 -17.71 2.22
N THR A 86 4.51 -17.36 1.36
CA THR A 86 3.12 -17.12 1.75
C THR A 86 2.53 -18.36 2.39
N LYS A 87 2.74 -19.55 1.80
CA LYS A 87 2.31 -20.84 2.37
C LYS A 87 2.88 -21.07 3.78
N LEU A 88 4.14 -20.71 4.00
CA LEU A 88 4.79 -20.83 5.31
C LEU A 88 4.16 -19.89 6.35
N ILE A 89 3.90 -18.63 5.98
CA ILE A 89 3.42 -17.59 6.90
C ILE A 89 1.95 -17.79 7.27
N THR A 90 1.09 -18.05 6.29
CA THR A 90 -0.34 -18.16 6.54
C THR A 90 -0.72 -19.52 7.12
N GLY A 91 0.20 -20.50 7.12
CA GLY A 91 -0.06 -21.86 7.57
C GLY A 91 -1.11 -22.59 6.73
N ILE A 92 -1.52 -21.99 5.61
CA ILE A 92 -2.45 -22.60 4.67
C ILE A 92 -1.64 -23.62 3.88
N TYR A 93 -1.67 -24.87 4.34
CA TYR A 93 -1.36 -26.02 3.52
C TYR A 93 -2.45 -26.10 2.43
N MET A 94 -2.32 -25.27 1.41
CA MET A 94 -3.08 -25.38 0.18
C MET A 94 -2.69 -26.72 -0.43
N ASP A 95 -3.57 -27.71 -0.27
CA ASP A 95 -3.72 -28.76 -1.26
C ASP A 95 -3.85 -28.08 -2.63
N GLU A 96 -3.29 -28.67 -3.69
CA GLU A 96 -3.08 -28.05 -5.02
C GLU A 96 -4.35 -27.44 -5.67
N ALA A 97 -5.53 -27.66 -5.07
CA ALA A 97 -6.82 -27.20 -5.53
C ALA A 97 -7.35 -25.89 -4.89
N THR A 98 -6.69 -25.29 -3.89
CA THR A 98 -7.25 -24.11 -3.21
C THR A 98 -6.65 -22.80 -3.74
N THR A 99 -7.51 -21.84 -4.11
CA THR A 99 -7.15 -20.48 -4.57
C THR A 99 -6.36 -19.72 -3.50
N LEU A 100 -5.45 -18.81 -3.90
CA LEU A 100 -4.61 -18.00 -2.99
C LEU A 100 -5.43 -17.37 -1.85
N GLY A 101 -6.62 -16.90 -2.20
CA GLY A 101 -7.55 -16.25 -1.29
C GLY A 101 -7.02 -14.94 -0.72
N VAL A 102 -7.88 -14.24 0.01
CA VAL A 102 -7.60 -12.92 0.59
C VAL A 102 -6.40 -12.97 1.53
N ALA A 103 -6.34 -13.99 2.40
CA ALA A 103 -5.27 -14.13 3.38
C ALA A 103 -3.89 -14.40 2.74
N GLY A 104 -3.85 -15.20 1.67
CA GLY A 104 -2.62 -15.48 0.94
C GLY A 104 -2.12 -14.28 0.12
N ALA A 105 -2.98 -13.34 -0.24
CA ALA A 105 -2.58 -12.14 -0.96
C ALA A 105 -1.91 -11.08 -0.05
N ILE A 106 -2.21 -11.05 1.24
CA ILE A 106 -1.71 -10.01 2.15
C ILE A 106 -0.17 -10.02 2.25
N PRO A 107 0.54 -11.14 2.48
CA PRO A 107 2.00 -11.13 2.57
C PRO A 107 2.73 -10.54 1.34
N PRO A 108 2.44 -10.94 0.08
CA PRO A 108 3.06 -10.32 -1.08
C PRO A 108 2.68 -8.84 -1.24
N LEU A 109 1.45 -8.45 -0.92
CA LEU A 109 1.03 -7.04 -0.90
C LEU A 109 1.88 -6.22 0.06
N VAL A 110 2.08 -6.71 1.28
CA VAL A 110 2.89 -6.04 2.31
C VAL A 110 4.34 -5.92 1.87
N ILE A 111 4.96 -7.00 1.41
CA ILE A 111 6.36 -7.00 0.96
C ILE A 111 6.57 -6.09 -0.25
N GLY A 112 5.62 -6.05 -1.19
CA GLY A 112 5.68 -5.18 -2.36
C GLY A 112 5.50 -3.71 -2.03
N ALA A 113 4.60 -3.38 -1.11
CA ALA A 113 4.27 -1.98 -0.78
C ALA A 113 5.20 -1.37 0.28
N THR A 114 5.78 -2.16 1.18
CA THR A 114 6.71 -1.69 2.25
C THR A 114 7.89 -0.87 1.75
N PRO A 115 8.72 -1.35 0.78
CA PRO A 115 9.88 -0.58 0.32
C PRO A 115 9.46 0.67 -0.47
N PHE A 116 8.34 0.61 -1.19
CA PHE A 116 7.75 1.76 -1.87
C PHE A 116 7.34 2.85 -0.86
N PHE A 117 6.57 2.48 0.17
CA PHE A 117 6.14 3.38 1.22
C PHE A 117 7.32 3.94 2.03
N ALA A 118 8.30 3.10 2.37
CA ALA A 118 9.50 3.53 3.08
C ALA A 118 10.24 4.65 2.33
N ARG A 119 10.31 4.58 0.99
CA ARG A 119 10.94 5.64 0.19
C ARG A 119 10.10 6.92 0.17
N LEU A 120 8.78 6.83 0.13
CA LEU A 120 7.91 8.00 0.25
C LEU A 120 8.07 8.69 1.61
N VAL A 121 8.14 7.90 2.69
CA VAL A 121 8.44 8.40 4.05
C VAL A 121 9.80 9.09 4.09
N GLU A 122 10.84 8.47 3.52
CA GLU A 122 12.17 9.08 3.46
C GLU A 122 12.14 10.43 2.73
N THR A 123 11.42 10.52 1.61
CA THR A 123 11.24 11.79 0.88
C THR A 123 10.53 12.83 1.73
N ALA A 124 9.42 12.48 2.38
CA ALA A 124 8.67 13.39 3.25
C ALA A 124 9.55 13.92 4.41
N LEU A 125 10.40 13.07 4.99
CA LEU A 125 11.34 13.50 6.04
C LEU A 125 12.44 14.43 5.50
N ARG A 126 12.84 14.29 4.23
CA ARG A 126 13.82 15.18 3.58
C ARG A 126 13.27 16.55 3.24
N GLU A 127 11.95 16.69 3.12
CA GLU A 127 11.29 17.97 2.86
C GLU A 127 11.20 18.84 4.12
N VAL A 128 11.39 18.26 5.31
CA VAL A 128 11.47 19.00 6.58
C VAL A 128 12.69 19.91 6.58
N ASP A 129 12.48 21.19 6.94
CA ASP A 129 13.57 22.16 7.04
C ASP A 129 14.63 21.71 8.06
N ARG A 130 15.89 21.70 7.62
CA ARG A 130 17.04 21.40 8.47
C ARG A 130 17.15 22.37 9.63
N GLY A 131 16.71 23.62 9.47
CA GLY A 131 16.70 24.63 10.53
C GLY A 131 15.90 24.19 11.76
N ILE A 132 14.82 23.43 11.58
CA ILE A 132 14.01 22.90 12.70
C ILE A 132 14.82 21.85 13.47
N ILE A 133 15.56 20.99 12.76
CA ILE A 133 16.42 19.97 13.37
C ILE A 133 17.57 20.63 14.15
N GLU A 134 18.24 21.61 13.54
CA GLU A 134 19.37 22.35 14.14
C GLU A 134 18.93 23.19 15.35
N ALA A 135 17.78 23.84 15.29
CA ALA A 135 17.20 24.57 16.42
C ALA A 135 16.87 23.63 17.58
N THR A 136 16.25 22.48 17.29
CA THR A 136 15.92 21.48 18.32
C THR A 136 17.19 20.89 18.95
N GLN A 137 18.23 20.65 18.15
CA GLN A 137 19.53 20.19 18.65
C GLN A 137 20.22 21.26 19.52
N SER A 138 20.10 22.54 19.16
CA SER A 138 20.65 23.66 19.94
C SER A 138 19.97 23.84 21.30
N MET A 139 18.72 23.39 21.44
CA MET A 139 18.00 23.32 22.72
C MET A 139 18.43 22.13 23.60
N GLY A 140 19.41 21.32 23.16
CA GLY A 140 19.92 20.17 23.92
C GLY A 140 19.07 18.91 23.80
N ALA A 141 18.19 18.82 22.81
CA ALA A 141 17.37 17.63 22.60
C ALA A 141 18.23 16.42 22.17
N SER A 142 17.98 15.27 22.78
CA SER A 142 18.56 13.99 22.35
C SER A 142 18.03 13.57 20.98
N THR A 143 18.77 12.72 20.26
CA THR A 143 18.37 12.30 18.90
C THR A 143 16.98 11.66 18.86
N ARG A 144 16.61 10.89 19.88
CA ARG A 144 15.26 10.31 19.99
C ARG A 144 14.20 11.40 20.10
N GLN A 145 14.46 12.45 20.90
CA GLN A 145 13.55 13.59 21.04
C GLN A 145 13.45 14.39 19.74
N ILE A 146 14.56 14.58 19.02
CA ILE A 146 14.54 15.23 17.69
C ILE A 146 13.62 14.46 16.74
N ILE A 147 13.76 13.12 16.68
CA ILE A 147 12.93 12.29 15.80
C ILE A 147 11.46 12.36 16.17
N THR A 148 11.11 12.13 17.44
CA THR A 148 9.71 12.00 17.86
C THR A 148 8.99 13.34 18.04
N SER A 149 9.74 14.41 18.32
CA SER A 149 9.16 15.69 18.77
C SER A 149 9.32 16.82 17.75
N ALA A 150 10.26 16.71 16.82
CA ALA A 150 10.46 17.69 15.75
C ALA A 150 10.24 17.06 14.37
N LEU A 151 11.07 16.07 14.00
CA LEU A 151 11.09 15.52 12.64
C LEU A 151 9.78 14.83 12.23
N LEU A 152 9.30 13.85 13.02
CA LEU A 152 8.07 13.12 12.68
C LEU A 152 6.83 14.02 12.73
N PRO A 153 6.64 14.91 13.73
CA PRO A 153 5.54 15.86 13.74
C PRO A 153 5.51 16.80 12.53
N GLU A 154 6.67 17.31 12.13
CA GLU A 154 6.79 18.23 10.99
C GLU A 154 6.53 17.52 9.66
N ALA A 155 6.98 16.27 9.52
CA ALA A 155 6.76 15.46 8.32
C ALA A 155 5.34 14.85 8.24
N ARG A 156 4.46 15.05 9.23
CA ARG A 156 3.12 14.41 9.27
C ARG A 156 2.32 14.59 7.98
N PRO A 157 2.19 15.81 7.41
CA PRO A 157 1.41 15.99 6.19
C PRO A 157 1.96 15.14 5.04
N GLY A 158 3.28 15.10 4.87
CA GLY A 158 3.95 14.28 3.87
C GLY A 158 3.79 12.78 4.13
N ILE A 159 3.81 12.32 5.38
CA ILE A 159 3.57 10.92 5.74
C ILE A 159 2.13 10.51 5.43
N PHE A 160 1.12 11.34 5.75
CA PHE A 160 -0.27 11.05 5.39
C PHE A 160 -0.50 11.03 3.88
N ALA A 161 0.16 11.93 3.14
CA ALA A 161 0.17 11.88 1.68
C ALA A 161 0.78 10.55 1.19
N ALA A 162 1.91 10.13 1.75
CA ALA A 162 2.55 8.86 1.42
C ALA A 162 1.66 7.63 1.72
N ILE A 163 0.93 7.64 2.85
CA ILE A 163 -0.04 6.58 3.20
C ILE A 163 -1.15 6.53 2.15
N THR A 164 -1.67 7.69 1.74
CA THR A 164 -2.74 7.80 0.74
C THR A 164 -2.31 7.25 -0.61
N VAL A 165 -1.14 7.68 -1.11
CA VAL A 165 -0.57 7.15 -2.36
C VAL A 165 -0.36 5.65 -2.26
N THR A 166 0.12 5.16 -1.12
CA THR A 166 0.34 3.72 -0.89
C THR A 166 -0.98 2.94 -0.88
N ALA A 167 -2.03 3.47 -0.26
CA ALA A 167 -3.35 2.84 -0.26
C ALA A 167 -3.90 2.73 -1.69
N ILE A 168 -3.76 3.78 -2.51
CA ILE A 168 -4.19 3.77 -3.91
C ILE A 168 -3.39 2.75 -4.72
N THR A 169 -2.07 2.70 -4.55
CA THR A 169 -1.22 1.67 -5.18
C THR A 169 -1.63 0.27 -4.76
N LEU A 170 -1.98 0.06 -3.48
CA LEU A 170 -2.47 -1.22 -2.99
C LEU A 170 -3.79 -1.62 -3.64
N VAL A 171 -4.72 -0.70 -3.93
CA VAL A 171 -5.92 -1.04 -4.72
C VAL A 171 -5.53 -1.65 -6.06
N SER A 172 -4.59 -1.05 -6.80
CA SER A 172 -4.07 -1.60 -8.05
C SER A 172 -3.42 -2.98 -7.86
N TYR A 173 -2.68 -3.18 -6.76
CA TYR A 173 -2.06 -4.47 -6.46
C TYR A 173 -3.10 -5.54 -6.08
N THR A 174 -4.15 -5.21 -5.33
CA THR A 174 -5.24 -6.15 -5.03
C THR A 174 -5.97 -6.57 -6.31
N ALA A 175 -6.13 -5.66 -7.27
CA ALA A 175 -6.71 -5.99 -8.57
C ALA A 175 -5.81 -6.96 -9.35
N MET A 176 -4.49 -6.74 -9.35
CA MET A 176 -3.51 -7.65 -9.96
C MET A 176 -3.45 -9.01 -9.25
N ALA A 177 -3.63 -9.04 -7.93
CA ALA A 177 -3.70 -10.28 -7.16
C ALA A 177 -4.93 -11.13 -7.55
N GLY A 178 -5.99 -10.51 -8.09
CA GLY A 178 -7.12 -11.22 -8.68
C GLY A 178 -6.72 -12.20 -9.78
N VAL A 179 -5.64 -11.93 -10.54
CA VAL A 179 -5.13 -12.81 -11.62
C VAL A 179 -4.74 -14.19 -11.10
N VAL A 180 -4.31 -14.29 -9.84
CA VAL A 180 -3.88 -15.55 -9.21
C VAL A 180 -4.93 -16.12 -8.26
N GLY A 181 -6.18 -15.65 -8.35
CA GLY A 181 -7.27 -16.12 -7.50
C GLY A 181 -7.16 -15.66 -6.05
N ALA A 182 -6.69 -14.43 -5.80
CA ALA A 182 -6.76 -13.81 -4.48
C ALA A 182 -8.19 -13.46 -4.04
N GLY A 183 -9.15 -13.46 -4.96
CA GLY A 183 -10.49 -12.91 -4.76
C GLY A 183 -10.53 -11.40 -4.99
N GLY A 184 -11.58 -10.75 -4.50
CA GLY A 184 -11.76 -9.31 -4.66
C GLY A 184 -12.36 -8.86 -5.99
N LEU A 185 -12.57 -7.55 -6.12
CA LEU A 185 -13.11 -6.93 -7.33
C LEU A 185 -12.26 -7.19 -8.59
N GLY A 186 -10.94 -7.38 -8.42
CA GLY A 186 -10.04 -7.76 -9.51
C GLY A 186 -10.29 -9.17 -10.04
N ASP A 187 -10.47 -10.15 -9.15
CA ASP A 187 -10.81 -11.53 -9.54
C ASP A 187 -12.15 -11.57 -10.27
N LEU A 188 -13.15 -10.84 -9.74
CA LEU A 188 -14.47 -10.74 -10.36
C LEU A 188 -14.41 -10.13 -11.77
N ALA A 189 -13.67 -9.02 -11.94
CA ALA A 189 -13.45 -8.37 -13.22
C ALA A 189 -12.78 -9.32 -14.24
N ILE A 190 -11.80 -10.11 -13.81
CA ILE A 190 -11.08 -11.05 -14.68
C ILE A 190 -11.96 -12.23 -15.04
N ARG A 191 -12.58 -12.89 -14.07
CA ARG A 191 -13.31 -14.16 -14.28
C ARG A 191 -14.65 -13.95 -14.96
N PHE A 192 -15.40 -12.94 -14.57
CA PHE A 192 -16.74 -12.67 -15.14
C PHE A 192 -16.67 -11.64 -16.25
N GLY A 193 -16.02 -10.50 -16.00
CA GLY A 193 -15.89 -9.44 -17.00
C GLY A 193 -15.11 -9.89 -18.23
N TYR A 194 -13.83 -10.24 -18.05
CA TYR A 194 -12.93 -10.54 -19.17
C TYR A 194 -13.09 -11.96 -19.72
N GLN A 195 -13.00 -13.00 -18.88
CA GLN A 195 -12.98 -14.39 -19.33
C GLN A 195 -14.35 -14.90 -19.81
N ARG A 196 -15.45 -14.40 -19.24
CA ARG A 196 -16.82 -14.77 -19.62
C ARG A 196 -17.51 -13.73 -20.51
N PHE A 197 -16.79 -12.68 -20.92
CA PHE A 197 -17.31 -11.59 -21.76
C PHE A 197 -18.59 -10.93 -21.20
N GLN A 198 -18.69 -10.80 -19.88
CA GLN A 198 -19.80 -10.08 -19.24
C GLN A 198 -19.44 -8.61 -19.05
N ASP A 199 -19.62 -7.82 -20.11
CA ASP A 199 -19.29 -6.40 -20.13
C ASP A 199 -19.97 -5.61 -18.99
N ASN A 200 -21.17 -6.02 -18.58
CA ASN A 200 -21.90 -5.40 -17.48
C ASN A 200 -21.13 -5.50 -16.16
N VAL A 201 -20.60 -6.69 -15.84
CA VAL A 201 -19.79 -6.93 -14.62
C VAL A 201 -18.45 -6.21 -14.71
N MET A 202 -17.83 -6.18 -15.91
CA MET A 202 -16.59 -5.44 -16.14
C MET A 202 -16.76 -3.94 -15.84
N VAL A 203 -17.81 -3.32 -16.38
CA VAL A 203 -18.07 -1.89 -16.15
C VAL A 203 -18.33 -1.61 -14.68
N VAL A 204 -19.17 -2.42 -14.01
CA VAL A 204 -19.50 -2.20 -12.59
C VAL A 204 -18.28 -2.37 -11.70
N THR A 205 -17.45 -3.40 -11.92
CA THR A 205 -16.22 -3.62 -11.14
C THR A 205 -15.21 -2.47 -11.30
N VAL A 206 -15.01 -1.98 -12.53
CA VAL A 206 -14.15 -0.82 -12.80
C VAL A 206 -14.67 0.44 -12.09
N VAL A 207 -15.97 0.72 -12.19
CA VAL A 207 -16.59 1.86 -11.51
C VAL A 207 -16.44 1.74 -9.99
N MET A 208 -16.63 0.56 -9.41
CA MET A 208 -16.44 0.32 -7.97
C MET A 208 -14.99 0.56 -7.53
N LEU A 209 -14.01 0.10 -8.31
CA LEU A 209 -12.59 0.37 -8.04
C LEU A 209 -12.27 1.87 -8.15
N MET A 210 -12.82 2.57 -9.14
CA MET A 210 -12.67 4.02 -9.27
C MET A 210 -13.27 4.78 -8.08
N ILE A 211 -14.47 4.41 -7.65
CA ILE A 211 -15.13 4.98 -6.47
C ILE A 211 -14.27 4.76 -5.23
N LEU A 212 -13.75 3.54 -5.04
CA LEU A 212 -12.86 3.23 -3.92
C LEU A 212 -11.62 4.12 -3.92
N VAL A 213 -10.92 4.24 -5.06
CA VAL A 213 -9.74 5.10 -5.18
C VAL A 213 -10.09 6.55 -4.87
N GLN A 214 -11.23 7.05 -5.38
CA GLN A 214 -11.67 8.41 -5.11
C GLN A 214 -11.98 8.65 -3.62
N ILE A 215 -12.58 7.67 -2.94
CA ILE A 215 -12.83 7.73 -1.49
C ILE A 215 -11.50 7.81 -0.74
N LEU A 216 -10.53 6.94 -1.06
CA LEU A 216 -9.20 6.94 -0.43
C LEU A 216 -8.48 8.27 -0.63
N GLN A 217 -8.48 8.81 -1.86
CA GLN A 217 -7.88 10.10 -2.18
C GLN A 217 -8.54 11.22 -1.37
N THR A 218 -9.88 11.29 -1.38
CA THR A 218 -10.63 12.35 -0.69
C THR A 218 -10.41 12.32 0.83
N VAL A 219 -10.36 11.12 1.43
CA VAL A 219 -10.05 10.96 2.86
C VAL A 219 -8.61 11.36 3.14
N GLY A 220 -7.66 10.93 2.29
CA GLY A 220 -6.26 11.29 2.39
C GLY A 220 -6.01 12.79 2.34
N ASP A 221 -6.57 13.48 1.34
CA ASP A 221 -6.43 14.92 1.17
C ASP A 221 -6.96 15.69 2.39
N LYS A 222 -8.12 15.26 2.93
CA LYS A 222 -8.67 15.84 4.16
C LYS A 222 -7.74 15.65 5.35
N LEU A 223 -7.11 14.48 5.50
CA LEU A 223 -6.13 14.24 6.56
C LEU A 223 -4.91 15.13 6.39
N VAL A 224 -4.34 15.25 5.18
CA VAL A 224 -3.19 16.10 4.90
C VAL A 224 -3.49 17.56 5.26
N VAL A 225 -4.63 18.11 4.83
CA VAL A 225 -5.03 19.49 5.16
C VAL A 225 -5.22 19.67 6.67
N HIS A 226 -5.80 18.70 7.36
CA HIS A 226 -5.98 18.75 8.81
C HIS A 226 -4.64 18.82 9.55
N PHE A 227 -3.64 18.05 9.13
CA PHE A 227 -2.33 18.01 9.77
C PHE A 227 -1.34 19.07 9.27
N SER A 228 -1.60 19.71 8.12
CA SER A 228 -0.81 20.83 7.60
C SER A 228 -1.15 22.17 8.26
N ARG A 229 -2.31 22.30 8.88
CA ARG A 229 -2.73 23.54 9.58
C ARG A 229 -2.26 23.50 11.04
N LYS A 230 -0.98 23.74 11.30
CA LYS A 230 -0.47 24.15 12.61
C LYS A 230 0.72 25.08 12.46
#